data_AF-A0A4Q2VCL3-F1
#
_entry.id   AF-A0A4Q2VCL3-F1
#
_cell.length_a   1.000
_cell.length_b   1.000
_cell.length_c   1.000
_cell.angle_alpha   90.00
_cell.angle_beta   90.00
_cell.angle_gamma   90.00
#
_symmetry.space_group_name_H-M   'P 1'
#
loop_
_entity.id
_entity.type
_entity.pdbx_description
1 polymer ?
#
loop_
_entity_poly.entity_id
_entity_poly.type
_entity_poly.pdbx_seq_one_letter_code
_entity_poly.pdbx_strand_id
1 'polypeptide(L)'
;MSDTESLIQKHSLSEFLVDLNGTIIDSTTAVENHWQDVCKEIGVDPEVILETSHGRHSLDVLELLAPAYANWDFVKRIEAAIPVNLGHLVTAESAKVGKPDPTCYFLGHKSLGSDGHDGKTMLVIEERLAGIRAGKVVGFKVLGLVTSHTYEQVKSAGPDWIVKDLESVKILGKNGDKVLVEICKHNLT
;
A
#
# COMPACT_ATOMS: atom_id res chain seq x y z
N MET A 1 -6.75 28.48 -27.20
CA MET A 1 -5.49 28.54 -26.46
C MET A 1 -5.79 28.36 -24.99
N SER A 2 -5.50 27.18 -24.45
CA SER A 2 -4.89 27.01 -23.14
C SER A 2 -4.37 25.58 -23.10
N ASP A 3 -3.05 25.46 -23.21
CA ASP A 3 -2.31 24.21 -23.24
C ASP A 3 -2.60 23.39 -21.96
N THR A 4 -3.43 22.36 -22.08
CA THR A 4 -3.67 21.38 -21.02
C THR A 4 -2.63 20.29 -21.11
N GLU A 5 -1.40 20.61 -20.74
CA GLU A 5 -0.38 19.60 -20.49
C GLU A 5 -0.71 18.87 -19.19
N SER A 6 -0.80 17.54 -19.25
CA SER A 6 -0.70 16.69 -18.06
C SER A 6 0.60 17.04 -17.35
N LEU A 7 0.51 17.68 -16.18
CA LEU A 7 1.71 18.04 -15.43
C LEU A 7 2.28 16.78 -14.77
N ILE A 8 3.35 16.27 -15.35
CA ILE A 8 4.11 15.15 -14.81
C ILE A 8 5.07 15.68 -13.75
N GLN A 9 4.99 15.13 -12.54
CA GLN A 9 5.92 15.45 -11.45
C GLN A 9 6.64 14.19 -10.99
N LYS A 10 7.93 14.31 -10.69
CA LYS A 10 8.76 13.20 -10.21
C LYS A 10 9.22 13.47 -8.79
N HIS A 11 9.08 12.48 -7.91
CA HIS A 11 9.39 12.58 -6.50
C HIS A 11 10.20 11.38 -6.03
N SER A 12 11.16 11.61 -5.15
CA SER A 12 11.94 10.55 -4.51
C SER A 12 11.45 10.38 -3.08
N LEU A 13 10.86 9.23 -2.80
CA LEU A 13 10.17 8.90 -1.55
C LEU A 13 10.81 7.66 -0.92
N SER A 14 10.93 7.61 0.39
CA SER A 14 11.53 6.46 1.10
C SER A 14 10.49 5.56 1.73
N GLU A 15 9.29 6.07 1.97
CA GLU A 15 8.27 5.38 2.75
C GLU A 15 6.88 5.66 2.19
N PHE A 16 6.02 4.64 2.30
CA PHE A 16 4.66 4.68 1.78
C PHE A 16 3.70 4.11 2.83
N LEU A 17 2.66 4.86 3.15
CA LEU A 17 1.53 4.37 3.93
C LEU A 17 0.30 4.37 3.04
N VAL A 18 -0.34 3.22 2.94
CA VAL A 18 -1.42 2.98 2.00
C VAL A 18 -2.67 2.60 2.79
N ASP A 19 -3.77 3.34 2.59
CA ASP A 19 -5.03 2.93 3.21
C ASP A 19 -5.57 1.66 2.58
N LEU A 20 -6.02 0.74 3.44
CA LEU A 20 -6.40 -0.60 3.02
C LEU A 20 -7.78 -0.63 2.34
N ASN A 21 -8.65 0.38 2.53
CA ASN A 21 -9.96 0.42 1.89
C ASN A 21 -9.88 0.87 0.42
N GLY A 22 -9.10 0.15 -0.40
CA GLY A 22 -9.02 0.38 -1.83
C GLY A 22 -7.62 0.67 -2.38
N THR A 23 -6.53 0.32 -1.69
CA THR A 23 -5.18 0.62 -2.21
C THR A 23 -4.13 -0.48 -1.89
N ILE A 24 -3.17 -0.65 -2.82
CA ILE A 24 -2.21 -1.77 -3.00
C ILE A 24 -0.97 -1.68 -2.08
N ILE A 25 -0.50 -2.82 -1.55
CA ILE A 25 0.74 -2.97 -0.77
C ILE A 25 1.84 -3.60 -1.65
N ASP A 26 3.10 -3.13 -1.56
CA ASP A 26 4.26 -3.92 -2.00
C ASP A 26 4.49 -5.04 -0.98
N SER A 27 3.99 -6.21 -1.33
CA SER A 27 3.90 -7.35 -0.42
C SER A 27 5.01 -8.37 -0.64
N THR A 28 6.03 -8.11 -1.46
CA THR A 28 6.96 -9.14 -1.94
C THR A 28 7.65 -9.89 -0.79
N THR A 29 8.36 -9.19 0.08
CA THR A 29 9.02 -9.81 1.25
C THR A 29 8.03 -10.43 2.24
N ALA A 30 6.85 -9.81 2.40
CA ALA A 30 5.81 -10.34 3.27
C ALA A 30 5.21 -11.65 2.72
N VAL A 31 5.02 -11.74 1.40
CA VAL A 31 4.52 -12.93 0.69
C VAL A 31 5.57 -14.03 0.69
N GLU A 32 6.85 -13.72 0.50
CA GLU A 32 7.93 -14.71 0.54
C GLU A 32 8.07 -15.34 1.93
N ASN A 33 8.12 -14.52 2.98
CA ASN A 33 8.13 -15.00 4.36
C ASN A 33 6.85 -15.79 4.69
N HIS A 34 5.72 -15.38 4.13
CA HIS A 34 4.45 -16.04 4.34
C HIS A 34 4.45 -17.46 3.74
N TRP A 35 4.94 -17.60 2.52
CA TRP A 35 5.05 -18.90 1.87
C TRP A 35 6.00 -19.83 2.62
N GLN A 36 7.10 -19.32 3.18
CA GLN A 36 7.98 -20.11 4.05
C GLN A 36 7.25 -20.67 5.29
N ASP A 37 6.34 -19.90 5.89
CA ASP A 37 5.54 -20.35 7.03
C ASP A 37 4.45 -21.34 6.63
N VAL A 38 3.74 -21.07 5.52
CA VAL A 38 2.71 -21.99 4.98
C VAL A 38 3.33 -23.33 4.58
N CYS A 39 4.54 -23.33 4.01
CA CYS A 39 5.29 -24.53 3.66
C CYS A 39 5.46 -25.52 4.82
N LYS A 40 5.64 -25.01 6.05
CA LYS A 40 5.73 -25.85 7.26
C LYS A 40 4.40 -26.57 7.55
N GLU A 41 3.27 -25.92 7.24
CA GLU A 41 1.93 -26.46 7.47
C GLU A 41 1.55 -27.49 6.38
N ILE A 42 1.87 -27.20 5.11
CA ILE A 42 1.47 -28.06 3.97
C ILE A 42 2.50 -29.12 3.59
N GLY A 43 3.71 -29.06 4.15
CA GLY A 43 4.78 -30.04 3.90
C GLY A 43 5.45 -29.90 2.52
N VAL A 44 5.50 -28.69 1.97
CA VAL A 44 6.13 -28.38 0.67
C VAL A 44 7.43 -27.62 0.90
N ASP A 45 8.46 -27.88 0.09
CA ASP A 45 9.73 -27.16 0.15
C ASP A 45 9.53 -25.66 -0.20
N PRO A 46 9.99 -24.73 0.66
CA PRO A 46 9.94 -23.30 0.37
C PRO A 46 10.58 -22.89 -0.97
N GLU A 47 11.65 -23.55 -1.40
CA GLU A 47 12.31 -23.20 -2.66
C GLU A 47 11.39 -23.48 -3.85
N VAL A 48 10.69 -24.61 -3.82
CA VAL A 48 9.75 -25.04 -4.88
C VAL A 48 8.53 -24.12 -4.97
N ILE A 49 8.00 -23.67 -3.84
CA ILE A 49 6.82 -22.79 -3.85
C ILE A 49 7.18 -21.37 -4.28
N LEU A 50 8.36 -20.86 -3.91
CA LEU A 50 8.78 -19.51 -4.27
C LEU A 50 9.07 -19.41 -5.77
N GLU A 51 9.69 -20.44 -6.38
CA GLU A 51 9.88 -20.48 -7.83
C GLU A 51 8.59 -20.48 -8.65
N THR A 52 7.51 -21.05 -8.09
CA THR A 52 6.25 -21.27 -8.81
C THR A 52 5.15 -20.26 -8.48
N SER A 53 5.25 -19.53 -7.38
CA SER A 53 4.16 -18.70 -6.84
C SER A 53 4.10 -17.27 -7.35
N HIS A 54 5.22 -16.69 -7.81
CA HIS A 54 5.24 -15.30 -8.26
C HIS A 54 4.28 -15.07 -9.44
N GLY A 55 3.34 -14.13 -9.25
CA GLY A 55 2.37 -13.75 -10.28
C GLY A 55 1.26 -14.78 -10.55
N ARG A 56 1.10 -15.79 -9.70
CA ARG A 56 0.03 -16.80 -9.79
C ARG A 56 -0.99 -16.64 -8.68
N HIS A 57 -2.21 -17.11 -8.89
CA HIS A 57 -3.17 -17.22 -7.80
C HIS A 57 -2.68 -18.27 -6.80
N SER A 58 -2.80 -17.98 -5.50
CA SER A 58 -2.44 -18.92 -4.43
C SER A 58 -3.19 -20.25 -4.57
N LEU A 59 -4.42 -20.23 -5.10
CA LEU A 59 -5.17 -21.45 -5.39
C LEU A 59 -4.48 -22.32 -6.45
N ASP A 60 -4.05 -21.74 -7.58
CA ASP A 60 -3.38 -22.47 -8.66
C ASP A 60 -2.05 -23.09 -8.19
N VAL A 61 -1.33 -22.37 -7.32
CA VAL A 61 -0.08 -22.86 -6.71
C VAL A 61 -0.37 -24.08 -5.81
N LEU A 62 -1.43 -24.01 -5.00
CA LEU A 62 -1.84 -25.11 -4.13
C LEU A 62 -2.38 -26.30 -4.92
N GLU A 63 -3.14 -26.08 -6.00
CA GLU A 63 -3.59 -27.17 -6.88
C GLU A 63 -2.41 -27.93 -7.49
N LEU A 64 -1.32 -27.23 -7.79
CA LEU A 64 -0.11 -27.84 -8.34
C LEU A 64 0.72 -28.59 -7.29
N LEU A 65 0.91 -27.99 -6.11
CA LEU A 65 1.93 -28.46 -5.15
C LEU A 65 1.35 -29.14 -3.90
N ALA A 66 0.11 -28.81 -3.52
CA ALA A 66 -0.53 -29.33 -2.32
C ALA A 66 -2.06 -29.46 -2.50
N PRO A 67 -2.56 -30.33 -3.41
CA PRO A 67 -3.98 -30.37 -3.79
C PRO A 67 -4.96 -30.56 -2.63
N ALA A 68 -4.53 -31.25 -1.56
CA ALA A 68 -5.35 -31.44 -0.36
C ALA A 68 -5.70 -30.12 0.37
N TYR A 69 -4.91 -29.07 0.15
CA TYR A 69 -5.09 -27.73 0.72
C TYR A 69 -5.67 -26.72 -0.28
N ALA A 70 -5.88 -27.12 -1.54
CA ALA A 70 -6.37 -26.27 -2.62
C ALA A 70 -7.88 -26.00 -2.50
N ASN A 71 -8.24 -25.15 -1.54
CA ASN A 71 -9.60 -24.68 -1.36
C ASN A 71 -9.61 -23.21 -0.92
N TRP A 72 -10.73 -22.53 -1.20
CA TRP A 72 -10.86 -21.11 -0.92
C TRP A 72 -10.83 -20.74 0.56
N ASP A 73 -11.22 -21.63 1.47
CA ASP A 73 -11.17 -21.35 2.90
C ASP A 73 -9.72 -21.32 3.39
N PHE A 74 -8.88 -22.23 2.89
CA PHE A 74 -7.45 -22.24 3.14
C PHE A 74 -6.77 -21.00 2.54
N VAL A 75 -7.02 -20.70 1.27
CA VAL A 75 -6.47 -19.50 0.58
C VAL A 75 -6.80 -18.22 1.34
N LYS A 76 -8.06 -18.02 1.71
CA LYS A 76 -8.48 -16.83 2.47
C LYS A 76 -7.76 -16.73 3.81
N ARG A 77 -7.61 -17.85 4.53
CA ARG A 77 -6.94 -17.86 5.83
C ARG A 77 -5.47 -17.48 5.72
N ILE A 78 -4.74 -18.06 4.76
CA ILE A 78 -3.31 -17.79 4.60
C ILE A 78 -3.08 -16.37 4.08
N GLU A 79 -3.82 -15.91 3.07
CA GLU A 79 -3.64 -14.57 2.51
C GLU A 79 -4.01 -13.46 3.51
N ALA A 80 -5.05 -13.66 4.33
CA ALA A 80 -5.40 -12.74 5.41
C ALA A 80 -4.32 -12.65 6.50
N ALA A 81 -3.46 -13.68 6.63
CA ALA A 81 -2.37 -13.68 7.59
C ALA A 81 -1.15 -12.87 7.12
N ILE A 82 -0.96 -12.68 5.80
CA ILE A 82 0.15 -11.90 5.24
C ILE A 82 0.22 -10.48 5.85
N PRO A 83 -0.83 -9.65 5.79
CA PRO A 83 -0.76 -8.30 6.35
C PRO A 83 -0.67 -8.31 7.88
N VAL A 84 -1.22 -9.32 8.57
CA VAL A 84 -1.23 -9.40 10.04
C VAL A 84 0.14 -9.81 10.60
N ASN A 85 0.76 -10.82 10.00
CA ASN A 85 1.97 -11.45 10.55
C ASN A 85 3.25 -10.83 9.99
N LEU A 86 3.20 -10.33 8.74
CA LEU A 86 4.39 -10.02 7.96
C LEU A 86 4.33 -8.64 7.30
N GLY A 87 3.17 -7.97 7.39
CA GLY A 87 3.01 -6.57 7.01
C GLY A 87 3.17 -5.62 8.19
N HIS A 88 3.49 -4.36 7.87
CA HIS A 88 3.40 -3.26 8.82
C HIS A 88 1.96 -2.75 8.90
N LEU A 89 1.06 -3.58 9.43
CA LEU A 89 -0.37 -3.28 9.49
C LEU A 89 -0.73 -2.49 10.75
N VAL A 90 -1.40 -1.35 10.56
CA VAL A 90 -2.06 -0.60 11.63
C VAL A 90 -3.56 -0.76 11.46
N THR A 91 -4.23 -1.34 12.45
CA THR A 91 -5.68 -1.57 12.41
C THR A 91 -6.42 -0.56 13.28
N ALA A 92 -7.76 -0.59 13.21
CA ALA A 92 -8.62 0.18 14.11
C ALA A 92 -8.38 -0.15 15.60
N GLU A 93 -7.95 -1.38 15.92
CA GLU A 93 -7.61 -1.78 17.28
C GLU A 93 -6.28 -1.16 17.73
N SER A 94 -5.35 -0.94 16.79
CA SER A 94 -4.07 -0.28 17.05
C SER A 94 -4.24 1.21 17.36
N ALA A 95 -5.15 1.90 16.66
CA ALA A 95 -5.43 3.32 16.85
C ALA A 95 -6.75 3.51 17.63
N LYS A 96 -6.63 3.76 18.94
CA LYS A 96 -7.78 3.96 19.85
C LYS A 96 -8.73 5.10 19.45
N VAL A 97 -8.25 6.02 18.61
CA VAL A 97 -9.03 7.12 18.05
C VAL A 97 -8.95 7.03 16.53
N GLY A 98 -10.10 7.03 15.87
CA GLY A 98 -10.17 6.96 14.41
C GLY A 98 -9.81 8.28 13.74
N LYS A 99 -9.47 8.21 12.44
CA LYS A 99 -9.28 9.37 11.55
C LYS A 99 -10.48 10.33 11.69
N PRO A 100 -10.30 11.67 11.71
CA PRO A 100 -9.12 12.42 11.30
C PRO A 100 -8.02 12.55 12.36
N ASP A 101 -8.13 11.84 13.48
CA ASP A 101 -7.00 11.70 14.39
C ASP A 101 -5.80 11.03 13.66
N PRO A 102 -4.58 11.56 13.81
CA PRO A 102 -3.40 11.11 13.07
C PRO A 102 -2.76 9.83 13.60
N THR A 103 -3.22 9.28 14.74
CA THR A 103 -2.55 8.18 15.46
C THR A 103 -2.23 7.00 14.56
N CYS A 104 -3.11 6.62 13.64
CA CYS A 104 -2.86 5.49 12.74
C CYS A 104 -1.63 5.69 11.84
N TYR A 105 -1.40 6.90 11.33
CA TYR A 105 -0.23 7.17 10.48
C TYR A 105 1.05 7.35 11.29
N PHE A 106 0.97 7.87 12.52
CA PHE A 106 2.12 7.86 13.44
C PHE A 106 2.58 6.44 13.75
N LEU A 107 1.62 5.54 14.04
CA LEU A 107 1.92 4.14 14.30
C LEU A 107 2.48 3.45 13.05
N GLY A 108 1.95 3.75 11.86
CA GLY A 108 2.42 3.18 10.61
C GLY A 108 3.84 3.63 10.26
N HIS A 109 4.15 4.91 10.44
CA HIS A 109 5.51 5.40 10.24
C HIS A 109 6.50 4.79 11.25
N LYS A 110 6.10 4.70 12.52
CA LYS A 110 6.93 4.07 13.54
C LYS A 110 7.19 2.58 13.27
N SER A 111 6.21 1.85 12.75
CA SER A 111 6.35 0.42 12.49
C SER A 111 7.32 0.12 11.35
N LEU A 112 7.55 1.06 10.43
CA LEU A 112 8.53 0.95 9.34
C LEU A 112 9.99 1.03 9.81
N GLY A 113 10.25 1.25 11.11
CA GLY A 113 11.62 1.29 11.66
C GLY A 113 12.39 2.56 11.28
N SER A 114 11.67 3.61 10.91
CA SER A 114 12.19 4.81 10.27
C SER A 114 12.74 5.85 11.24
N ASP A 115 13.37 5.42 12.33
CA ASP A 115 13.90 6.30 13.39
C ASP A 115 14.94 7.33 12.87
N GLY A 116 15.37 7.23 11.61
CA GLY A 116 16.25 8.18 10.91
C GLY A 116 15.59 9.07 9.83
N HIS A 117 14.29 8.92 9.53
CA HIS A 117 13.60 9.72 8.52
C HIS A 117 12.73 10.81 9.16
N ASP A 118 12.82 12.05 8.66
CA ASP A 118 12.08 13.20 9.20
C ASP A 118 10.62 13.29 8.70
N GLY A 119 10.09 12.20 8.12
CA GLY A 119 8.76 12.12 7.55
C GLY A 119 8.54 12.94 6.27
N LYS A 120 9.51 13.71 5.78
CA LYS A 120 9.34 14.54 4.56
C LYS A 120 9.27 13.73 3.28
N THR A 121 9.81 12.52 3.30
CA THR A 121 9.81 11.57 2.18
C THR A 121 8.76 10.46 2.35
N MET A 122 7.86 10.62 3.33
CA MET A 122 6.70 9.77 3.53
C MET A 122 5.54 10.19 2.64
N LEU A 123 5.00 9.24 1.87
CA LEU A 123 3.77 9.43 1.10
C LEU A 123 2.63 8.59 1.68
N VAL A 124 1.54 9.24 2.05
CA VAL A 124 0.25 8.62 2.33
C VAL A 124 -0.58 8.58 1.04
N ILE A 125 -1.11 7.42 0.68
CA ILE A 125 -2.09 7.27 -0.40
C ILE A 125 -3.47 7.00 0.23
N GLU A 126 -4.45 7.84 -0.10
CA GLU A 126 -5.72 7.86 0.63
C GLU A 126 -6.88 8.42 -0.20
N GLU A 127 -8.06 7.83 -0.06
CA GLU A 127 -9.30 8.30 -0.72
C GLU A 127 -10.33 8.92 0.23
N ARG A 128 -10.19 8.75 1.55
CA ARG A 128 -11.11 9.33 2.55
C ARG A 128 -10.61 10.70 3.02
N LEU A 129 -11.54 11.66 3.07
CA LEU A 129 -11.27 13.01 3.56
C LEU A 129 -10.67 13.04 4.97
N ALA A 130 -11.14 12.13 5.85
CA ALA A 130 -10.62 12.00 7.20
C ALA A 130 -9.18 11.50 7.23
N GLY A 131 -8.83 10.53 6.36
CA GLY A 131 -7.47 10.02 6.24
C GLY A 131 -6.52 11.05 5.65
N ILE A 132 -6.95 11.79 4.62
CA ILE A 132 -6.16 12.86 4.03
C ILE A 132 -5.78 13.87 5.12
N ARG A 133 -6.76 14.33 5.89
CA ARG A 133 -6.53 15.27 7.01
C ARG A 133 -5.59 14.69 8.06
N ALA A 134 -5.78 13.44 8.45
CA ALA A 134 -4.91 12.77 9.42
C ALA A 134 -3.45 12.70 8.93
N GLY A 135 -3.21 12.33 7.67
CA GLY A 135 -1.86 12.32 7.08
C GLY A 135 -1.22 13.71 7.03
N LYS A 136 -2.02 14.75 6.71
CA LYS A 136 -1.56 16.14 6.73
C LYS A 136 -1.23 16.65 8.13
N VAL A 137 -1.98 16.26 9.16
CA VAL A 137 -1.70 16.64 10.56
C VAL A 137 -0.34 16.11 11.02
N VAL A 138 0.05 14.92 10.57
CA VAL A 138 1.40 14.37 10.84
C VAL A 138 2.50 15.16 10.12
N GLY A 139 2.16 15.85 9.03
CA GLY A 139 3.12 16.56 8.17
C GLY A 139 3.59 15.75 6.96
N PHE A 140 3.02 14.56 6.74
CA PHE A 140 3.35 13.73 5.58
C PHE A 140 2.85 14.33 4.27
N LYS A 141 3.45 13.85 3.18
CA LYS A 141 2.90 14.07 1.85
C LYS A 141 1.69 13.17 1.64
N VAL A 142 0.64 13.69 1.01
CA VAL A 142 -0.59 12.93 0.77
C VAL A 142 -0.98 13.00 -0.71
N LEU A 143 -1.18 11.83 -1.31
CA LEU A 143 -1.81 11.64 -2.61
C LEU A 143 -3.28 11.26 -2.40
N GLY A 144 -4.19 12.18 -2.72
CA GLY A 144 -5.63 11.97 -2.66
C GLY A 144 -6.17 11.28 -3.91
N LEU A 145 -7.00 10.24 -3.74
CA LEU A 145 -7.69 9.56 -4.84
C LEU A 145 -9.14 10.02 -4.98
N VAL A 146 -9.59 10.31 -6.21
CA VAL A 146 -10.98 10.70 -6.52
C VAL A 146 -11.81 9.46 -6.89
N THR A 147 -11.96 8.55 -5.92
CA THR A 147 -12.73 7.30 -6.12
C THR A 147 -14.15 7.43 -5.54
N SER A 148 -14.26 7.67 -4.24
CA SER A 148 -15.53 7.74 -3.51
C SER A 148 -16.05 9.15 -3.23
N HIS A 149 -15.21 10.16 -3.47
CA HIS A 149 -15.50 11.57 -3.22
C HIS A 149 -15.27 12.37 -4.49
N THR A 150 -15.95 13.51 -4.65
CA THR A 150 -15.69 14.41 -5.77
C THR A 150 -14.31 15.06 -5.64
N TYR A 151 -13.77 15.55 -6.76
CA TYR A 151 -12.51 16.29 -6.77
C TYR A 151 -12.51 17.44 -5.76
N GLU A 152 -13.58 18.24 -5.71
CA GLU A 152 -13.68 19.37 -4.78
C GLU A 152 -13.74 18.94 -3.31
N GLN A 153 -14.39 17.81 -3.02
CA GLN A 153 -14.37 17.23 -1.67
C GLN A 153 -12.96 16.81 -1.28
N VAL A 154 -12.26 16.06 -2.14
CA VAL A 154 -10.87 15.62 -1.91
C VAL A 154 -9.94 16.83 -1.75
N LYS A 155 -10.05 17.82 -2.63
CA LYS A 155 -9.28 19.07 -2.59
C LYS A 155 -9.50 19.83 -1.28
N SER A 156 -10.73 19.88 -0.77
CA SER A 156 -11.04 20.52 0.51
C SER A 156 -10.35 19.86 1.72
N ALA A 157 -9.91 18.61 1.61
CA ALA A 157 -9.17 17.91 2.65
C ALA A 157 -7.65 18.22 2.64
N GLY A 158 -7.15 18.92 1.61
CA GLY A 158 -5.80 19.45 1.53
C GLY A 158 -4.66 18.46 1.21
N PRO A 159 -4.82 17.47 0.31
CA PRO A 159 -3.70 16.64 -0.13
C PRO A 159 -2.66 17.44 -0.93
N ASP A 160 -1.43 16.93 -1.05
CA ASP A 160 -0.38 17.54 -1.88
C ASP A 160 -0.63 17.31 -3.38
N TRP A 161 -1.17 16.13 -3.72
CA TRP A 161 -1.56 15.77 -5.08
C TRP A 161 -2.93 15.10 -5.07
N ILE A 162 -3.65 15.24 -6.19
CA ILE A 162 -4.94 14.60 -6.42
C ILE A 162 -4.89 13.91 -7.76
N VAL A 163 -5.27 12.64 -7.79
CA VAL A 163 -5.36 11.83 -9.01
C VAL A 163 -6.69 11.08 -9.04
N LYS A 164 -7.10 10.65 -10.23
CA LYS A 164 -8.34 9.88 -10.39
C LYS A 164 -8.21 8.52 -9.71
N ASP A 165 -7.10 7.86 -10.00
CA ASP A 165 -6.79 6.48 -9.66
C ASP A 165 -5.27 6.28 -9.69
N LEU A 166 -4.83 5.06 -9.36
CA LEU A 166 -3.41 4.71 -9.35
C LEU A 166 -2.79 4.53 -10.74
N GLU A 167 -3.57 4.49 -11.84
CA GLU A 167 -3.00 4.48 -13.20
C GLU A 167 -2.24 5.79 -13.49
N SER A 168 -2.56 6.83 -12.73
CA SER A 168 -1.91 8.14 -12.73
C SER A 168 -0.55 8.16 -12.03
N VAL A 169 -0.10 7.03 -11.44
CA VAL A 169 1.14 6.91 -10.67
C VAL A 169 2.02 5.83 -11.27
N LYS A 170 3.32 6.12 -11.47
CA LYS A 170 4.29 5.13 -11.93
C LYS A 170 5.50 5.07 -11.01
N ILE A 171 5.95 3.85 -10.71
CA ILE A 171 7.26 3.63 -10.12
C ILE A 171 8.28 3.59 -11.26
N LEU A 172 9.22 4.53 -11.28
CA LEU A 172 10.25 4.62 -12.32
C LEU A 172 11.51 3.81 -11.98
N GLY A 173 11.70 3.48 -10.71
CA GLY A 173 12.85 2.71 -10.23
C GLY A 173 13.17 2.99 -8.77
N LYS A 174 14.24 2.37 -8.28
CA LYS A 174 14.74 2.51 -6.91
C LYS A 174 16.19 3.00 -6.93
N ASN A 175 16.54 3.91 -6.03
CA ASN A 175 17.91 4.39 -5.81
C ASN A 175 18.19 4.37 -4.31
N GLY A 176 18.96 3.37 -3.85
CA GLY A 176 19.16 3.12 -2.42
C GLY A 176 17.86 2.70 -1.73
N ASP A 177 17.51 3.39 -0.66
CA ASP A 177 16.27 3.25 0.10
C ASP A 177 15.07 3.97 -0.54
N LYS A 178 15.31 4.82 -1.55
CA LYS A 178 14.26 5.65 -2.16
C LYS A 178 13.69 5.06 -3.44
N VAL A 179 12.39 5.21 -3.59
CA VAL A 179 11.64 4.92 -4.81
C VAL A 179 11.40 6.22 -5.56
N LEU A 180 11.71 6.21 -6.86
CA LEU A 180 11.39 7.31 -7.77
C LEU A 180 9.98 7.10 -8.31
N VAL A 181 9.08 8.02 -7.96
CA VAL A 181 7.66 7.98 -8.32
C VAL A 181 7.34 9.13 -9.27
N GLU A 182 6.63 8.81 -10.34
CA GLU A 182 6.00 9.76 -11.25
C GLU A 182 4.52 9.89 -10.89
N ILE A 183 4.04 11.12 -10.72
CA ILE A 183 2.63 11.43 -10.51
C ILE A 183 2.18 12.28 -11.69
N CYS A 184 1.23 11.74 -12.46
CA CYS A 184 0.61 12.41 -13.58
C CYS A 184 -0.69 13.07 -13.12
N LYS A 185 -0.73 14.41 -13.10
CA LYS A 185 -2.01 15.11 -12.87
C LYS A 185 -2.84 15.08 -14.15
N HIS A 186 -3.92 14.29 -14.15
CA HIS A 186 -4.96 14.40 -15.16
C HIS A 186 -5.91 15.56 -14.85
N ASN A 187 -6.57 16.09 -15.88
CA ASN A 187 -7.69 17.00 -15.68
C ASN A 187 -8.85 16.22 -15.06
N LEU A 188 -9.08 16.46 -13.77
CA LEU A 188 -10.21 15.93 -13.01
C LEU A 188 -11.38 16.92 -13.16
N THR A 189 -11.89 17.04 -14.38
CA THR A 189 -13.12 17.82 -14.69
C THR A 189 -14.34 16.92 -14.65
#